data_AF-A0A7J3B709-F1
#
_entry.id   AF-A0A7J3B709-F1
#
_cell.length_a   1.000
_cell.length_b   1.000
_cell.length_c   1.000
_cell.angle_alpha   90.00
_cell.angle_beta   90.00
_cell.angle_gamma   90.00
#
_symmetry.space_group_name_H-M   'P 1'
#
loop_
_entity.id
_entity.type
_entity.pdbx_description
1 polymer ?
#
loop_
_entity_poly.entity_id
_entity_poly.type
_entity_poly.pdbx_seq_one_letter_code
_entity_poly.pdbx_strand_id
1 'polypeptide(L)' 'MEEQCDVSGCNRPKFRTVGRKQAEKLFSLSGKGTKVHLCKEHYKEYKKATKKDREIERLTWV' A
#
# COMPACT_ATOMS: atom_id res chain seq x y z
N MET A 1 -7.85 15.58 -14.60
CA MET A 1 -7.33 15.61 -13.22
C MET A 1 -6.34 14.47 -13.05
N GLU A 2 -5.07 14.80 -12.84
CA GLU A 2 -4.02 13.81 -12.66
C GLU A 2 -4.20 13.10 -11.33
N GLU A 3 -4.60 11.87 -11.49
CA GLU A 3 -4.81 10.96 -10.41
C GLU A 3 -3.47 10.35 -10.05
N GLN A 4 -2.74 10.98 -9.14
CA GLN A 4 -1.44 10.49 -8.68
C GLN A 4 -1.54 9.67 -7.41
N CYS A 5 -0.53 8.83 -7.23
CA CYS A 5 -0.34 8.01 -6.04
C CYS A 5 -0.03 8.91 -4.83
N ASP A 6 -0.66 8.65 -3.68
CA ASP A 6 -0.46 9.41 -2.43
C ASP A 6 0.80 8.96 -1.64
N VAL A 7 1.59 8.07 -2.25
CA VAL A 7 2.82 7.52 -1.65
C VAL A 7 3.94 8.53 -1.81
N SER A 8 4.63 8.82 -0.71
CA SER A 8 5.81 9.68 -0.68
C SER A 8 6.89 9.12 -1.61
N GLY A 9 7.18 9.85 -2.69
CA GLY A 9 8.10 9.42 -3.74
C GLY A 9 7.46 8.71 -4.93
N CYS A 10 6.12 8.71 -5.05
CA CYS A 10 5.42 8.08 -6.17
C CYS A 10 4.68 9.08 -7.06
N ASN A 11 5.12 9.20 -8.31
CA ASN A 11 4.50 10.05 -9.32
C ASN A 11 3.70 9.24 -10.37
N ARG A 12 3.22 8.03 -10.00
CA ARG A 12 2.54 7.11 -10.92
C ARG A 12 1.03 7.33 -10.94
N PRO A 13 0.33 6.98 -12.04
CA PRO A 13 -1.12 7.08 -12.12
C PRO A 13 -1.81 6.19 -11.08
N LYS A 14 -2.87 6.71 -10.46
CA LYS A 14 -3.71 6.02 -9.48
C LYS A 14 -4.35 4.84 -10.21
N PHE A 15 -4.36 3.71 -9.55
CA PHE A 15 -5.05 2.52 -10.04
C PHE A 15 -6.21 2.15 -9.13
N ARG A 16 -6.01 2.24 -7.81
CA ARG A 16 -7.04 1.88 -6.83
C ARG A 16 -6.89 2.66 -5.54
N THR A 17 -8.03 2.96 -4.92
CA THR A 17 -8.06 3.51 -3.57
C THR A 17 -8.07 2.37 -2.54
N VAL A 18 -7.22 2.46 -1.52
CA VAL A 18 -7.19 1.50 -0.40
C VAL A 18 -7.25 2.23 0.95
N GLY A 19 -7.48 1.48 2.02
CA GLY A 19 -7.46 2.01 3.38
C GLY A 19 -6.04 2.34 3.84
N ARG A 20 -5.87 3.52 4.44
CA ARG A 20 -4.56 4.01 4.89
C ARG A 20 -3.87 3.09 5.90
N LYS A 21 -4.61 2.53 6.86
CA LYS A 21 -4.08 1.75 7.99
C LYS A 21 -3.07 0.67 7.64
N GLN A 22 -3.26 -0.01 6.52
CA GLN A 22 -2.35 -1.06 6.08
C GLN A 22 -1.28 -0.50 5.13
N ALA A 23 -1.63 0.51 4.33
CA ALA A 23 -0.70 1.14 3.41
C ALA A 23 0.35 2.00 4.14
N GLU A 24 0.00 2.64 5.27
CA GLU A 24 0.93 3.43 6.10
C GLU A 24 1.98 2.57 6.82
N LYS A 25 1.65 1.30 7.10
CA LYS A 25 2.61 0.35 7.66
C LYS A 25 3.70 -0.06 6.67
N LEU A 26 3.42 0.04 5.37
CA LEU A 26 4.28 -0.45 4.30
C LEU A 26 4.92 0.67 3.49
N PHE A 27 4.23 1.80 3.35
CA PHE A 27 4.65 2.96 2.56
C PHE A 27 4.44 4.23 3.39
N SER A 28 5.35 5.19 3.24
CA SER A 28 5.12 6.54 3.77
C SER A 28 4.08 7.26 2.91
N LEU A 29 2.92 7.56 3.47
CA LEU A 29 1.81 8.26 2.80
C LEU A 29 1.75 9.70 3.30
N SER A 30 1.70 10.66 2.38
CA SER A 30 1.72 12.09 2.70
C SER A 30 0.34 12.78 2.62
N GLY A 31 -0.75 12.02 2.51
CA GLY A 31 -2.11 12.56 2.56
C GLY A 31 -2.62 12.79 3.99
N LYS A 32 -3.74 13.50 4.15
CA LYS A 32 -4.54 13.58 5.39
C LYS A 32 -5.93 12.99 5.10
N GLY A 33 -6.06 11.67 5.16
CA GLY A 33 -7.33 10.97 4.95
C GLY A 33 -7.27 9.48 5.27
N THR A 34 -8.43 8.86 5.53
CA THR A 34 -8.57 7.42 5.80
C THR A 34 -8.37 6.55 4.56
N LYS A 35 -8.45 7.17 3.38
CA LYS A 35 -8.37 6.55 2.05
C LYS A 35 -7.16 7.10 1.33
N VAL A 36 -6.37 6.23 0.72
CA VAL A 36 -5.19 6.61 -0.07
C VAL A 36 -5.24 6.03 -1.46
N HIS A 37 -4.69 6.76 -2.41
CA HIS A 37 -4.70 6.40 -3.81
C HIS A 37 -3.38 5.71 -4.12
N LEU A 38 -3.44 4.44 -4.51
CA LEU A 38 -2.25 3.65 -4.88
C LEU A 38 -2.21 3.40 -6.38
N CYS A 39 -0.99 3.41 -6.92
CA CYS A 39 -0.72 2.95 -8.27
C CYS A 39 -0.67 1.41 -8.33
N LYS A 40 -0.63 0.87 -9.55
CA LYS A 40 -0.64 -0.59 -9.80
C LYS A 40 0.55 -1.32 -9.17
N GLU A 41 1.72 -0.68 -9.14
CA GLU A 41 2.93 -1.23 -8.49
C GLU A 41 2.81 -1.26 -6.98
N HIS A 42 2.44 -0.15 -6.35
CA HIS A 42 2.24 -0.12 -4.91
C HIS A 42 1.14 -1.07 -4.46
N TYR A 43 0.08 -1.24 -5.24
CA TYR A 43 -0.94 -2.25 -4.93
C TYR A 43 -0.39 -3.68 -5.00
N LYS A 44 0.52 -3.98 -5.94
CA LYS A 44 1.20 -5.28 -6.03
C LYS A 44 2.13 -5.53 -4.85
N GLU A 45 2.98 -4.55 -4.50
CA GLU A 45 3.88 -4.64 -3.35
C GLU A 45 3.09 -4.75 -2.05
N TYR A 46 2.05 -3.94 -1.89
CA TYR A 46 1.11 -4.02 -0.79
C TYR A 46 0.52 -5.43 -0.63
N LYS A 47 0.04 -6.02 -1.73
CA LYS A 47 -0.50 -7.40 -1.73
C LYS A 47 0.57 -8.42 -1.38
N LYS A 48 1.79 -8.24 -1.88
CA LYS A 48 2.92 -9.14 -1.68
C LYS A 48 3.39 -9.09 -0.23
N ALA A 49 3.55 -7.90 0.34
CA ALA A 49 3.89 -7.69 1.73
C ALA A 49 2.81 -8.26 2.66
N THR A 50 1.53 -7.97 2.41
CA THR A 50 0.41 -8.56 3.18
C THR A 50 0.36 -10.09 3.06
N LYS A 51 0.66 -10.65 1.88
CA LYS A 51 0.75 -12.12 1.72
C LYS A 51 1.93 -12.72 2.48
N LYS A 52 3.08 -12.04 2.43
CA LYS A 52 4.32 -12.52 3.04
C LYS A 52 4.26 -12.44 4.57
N ASP A 53 3.61 -11.41 5.09
CA ASP A 53 3.26 -11.26 6.51
C ASP A 53 2.41 -12.46 6.99
N ARG A 54 1.39 -12.85 6.21
CA ARG A 54 0.59 -14.06 6.49
C ARG A 54 1.33 -15.39 6.37
N GLU A 55 2.43 -15.42 5.62
CA GLU A 55 3.24 -16.62 5.45
C GLU A 55 4.25 -16.76 6.60
N ILE A 56 4.83 -15.64 7.04
CA ILE A 56 5.74 -15.57 8.20
C ILE A 56 5.00 -15.92 9.50
N GLU A 57 3.76 -15.45 9.69
CA GLU A 57 2.96 -15.86 10.86
C GLU A 57 2.68 -17.36 10.92
N ARG A 58 2.68 -18.09 9.80
CA ARG A 58 2.53 -19.56 9.82
C ARG A 58 3.82 -20.29 10.19
N LEU A 59 4.98 -19.70 9.88
CA LEU A 59 6.29 -20.31 10.14
C LEU A 59 6.71 -20.19 11.61
N THR A 60 6.16 -19.22 12.34
CA THR A 60 6.39 -19.05 13.79
C THR A 60 5.48 -19.94 14.66
N TRP A 61 4.73 -20.86 14.06
CA TRP A 61 3.98 -21.91 14.76
C TRP A 61 4.61 -23.28 14.50
N VAL A 62 5.92 -23.39 14.76
CA VAL A 62 6.64 -24.65 14.99
C VAL A 62 7.77 -24.41 15.97
#